data_AF-A0A803SRT3-F1
#
_entry.id   AF-A0A803SRT3-F1
#
_cell.length_a   1.000
_cell.length_b   1.000
_cell.length_c   1.000
_cell.angle_alpha   90.00
_cell.angle_beta   90.00
_cell.angle_gamma   90.00
#
_symmetry.space_group_name_H-M   'P 1'
#
loop_
_entity.id
_entity.type
_entity.pdbx_description
1 polymer ?
#
loop_
_entity_poly.entity_id
_entity_poly.type
_entity_poly.pdbx_seq_one_letter_code
_entity_poly.pdbx_strand_id
1 'polypeptide(L)'
;MAASRGVTVFRLPPLPTIGEVIKLFKLKAVKQLSQNFLLDLRLTDKIARSAGNLKDAHVCEVGPGPGGITRAILNAGVAELLLVEKDPRFIPGLQMLSEAAPGKVRVVHGDILTYKLGQAFPNHLIKNWEDDPPDIHIIGNLPFSVSTPLIIKWLENISKRDGPFRYGRTQLTLTFQKEVGERLTASTGTRQRSRLSIMSQYLCTVHKCFTIPGKAFVPKPDVDVTVVHFTPLVQPKIEQPFKLVEKVVQSVFQFRRKYCHHGIRILFPEATRLEKAEQMLMLADVDPTLRPTQLSMFHFKNLCDVYRKMCDEDPSLFAYNYREELREKRRKKSNFKRTSDDDLI
;
A
#
# COMPACT_ATOMS: atom_id res chain seq x y z
N MET A 1 -30.32 34.66 -53.27
CA MET A 1 -29.07 34.18 -52.65
C MET A 1 -29.26 34.08 -51.15
N ALA A 2 -29.18 32.88 -50.57
CA ALA A 2 -28.74 32.61 -49.21
C ALA A 2 -28.76 31.08 -49.02
N ALA A 3 -27.67 30.41 -49.40
CA ALA A 3 -27.48 28.99 -49.10
C ALA A 3 -27.14 28.84 -47.61
N SER A 4 -27.96 28.08 -46.89
CA SER A 4 -27.70 27.69 -45.50
C SER A 4 -26.44 26.81 -45.46
N ARG A 5 -25.33 27.35 -44.96
CA ARG A 5 -24.13 26.57 -44.67
C ARG A 5 -24.40 25.66 -43.47
N GLY A 6 -24.66 24.39 -43.74
CA GLY A 6 -24.69 23.35 -42.72
C GLY A 6 -23.33 23.26 -42.03
N VAL A 7 -23.31 23.46 -40.72
CA VAL A 7 -22.12 23.22 -39.89
C VAL A 7 -21.86 21.72 -39.92
N THR A 8 -20.84 21.30 -40.67
CA THR A 8 -20.32 19.94 -40.62
C THR A 8 -19.77 19.70 -39.22
N VAL A 9 -20.52 18.94 -38.41
CA VAL A 9 -20.03 18.42 -37.14
C VAL A 9 -18.90 17.45 -37.47
N PHE A 10 -17.66 17.86 -37.22
CA PHE A 10 -16.51 16.95 -37.24
C PHE A 10 -16.74 15.88 -36.16
N ARG A 11 -17.29 14.74 -36.55
CA ARG A 11 -17.31 13.55 -35.70
C ARG A 11 -15.89 13.04 -35.60
N LEU A 12 -15.21 13.36 -34.50
CA LEU A 12 -14.00 12.64 -34.12
C LEU A 12 -14.32 11.14 -34.12
N PRO A 13 -13.44 10.29 -34.67
CA PRO A 13 -13.66 8.85 -34.61
C PRO A 13 -13.83 8.42 -33.14
N PRO A 14 -14.69 7.43 -32.87
CA PRO A 14 -14.85 6.93 -31.51
C PRO A 14 -13.49 6.52 -30.97
N LEU A 15 -13.23 6.83 -29.70
CA LEU A 15 -12.00 6.41 -29.03
C LEU A 15 -11.80 4.90 -29.23
N PRO A 16 -10.60 4.44 -29.60
CA PRO A 16 -10.35 3.02 -29.75
C PRO A 16 -10.67 2.29 -28.44
N THR A 17 -11.33 1.14 -28.59
CA THR A 17 -11.63 0.24 -27.47
C THR A 17 -10.33 -0.22 -26.80
N ILE A 18 -10.41 -0.68 -25.56
CA ILE A 18 -9.22 -1.16 -24.83
C ILE A 18 -8.53 -2.30 -25.61
N GLY A 19 -9.32 -3.19 -26.22
CA GLY A 19 -8.79 -4.28 -27.06
C GLY A 19 -8.08 -3.78 -28.31
N GLU A 20 -8.61 -2.74 -28.97
CA GLU A 20 -7.96 -2.11 -30.12
C GLU A 20 -6.68 -1.39 -29.74
N VAL A 21 -6.64 -0.67 -28.62
CA VAL A 21 -5.40 -0.05 -28.09
C VAL A 21 -4.33 -1.12 -27.87
N ILE A 22 -4.71 -2.25 -27.23
CA ILE A 22 -3.79 -3.38 -27.01
C ILE A 22 -3.25 -3.93 -28.34
N LYS A 23 -4.10 -4.09 -29.35
CA LYS A 23 -3.72 -4.61 -30.66
C LYS A 23 -2.88 -3.61 -31.47
N LEU A 24 -3.28 -2.34 -31.50
CA LEU A 24 -2.68 -1.23 -32.24
C LEU A 24 -1.23 -1.00 -31.79
N PHE A 25 -1.00 -0.98 -30.48
CA PHE A 25 0.32 -0.78 -29.90
C PHE A 25 1.07 -2.10 -29.65
N LYS A 26 0.57 -3.23 -30.17
CA LYS A 26 1.14 -4.58 -30.00
C LYS A 26 1.50 -4.89 -28.53
N LEU A 27 0.64 -4.46 -27.61
CA LEU A 27 0.88 -4.51 -26.17
C LEU A 27 0.67 -5.94 -25.68
N LYS A 28 1.73 -6.74 -25.71
CA LYS A 28 1.78 -7.97 -24.92
C LYS A 28 2.10 -7.59 -23.48
N ALA A 29 1.35 -8.15 -22.53
CA ALA A 29 1.73 -8.10 -21.13
C ALA A 29 3.15 -8.66 -21.00
N VAL A 30 4.05 -7.85 -20.46
CA VAL A 30 5.43 -8.26 -20.27
C VAL A 30 5.48 -9.02 -18.96
N LYS A 31 5.84 -10.31 -18.99
CA LYS A 31 5.98 -11.15 -17.78
C LYS A 31 6.85 -10.46 -16.73
N GLN A 32 7.91 -9.76 -17.14
CA GLN A 32 8.81 -9.03 -16.24
C GLN A 32 8.12 -7.87 -15.50
N LEU A 33 7.06 -7.27 -16.05
CA LEU A 33 6.31 -6.19 -15.42
C LEU A 33 5.09 -6.70 -14.62
N SER A 34 4.80 -8.00 -14.65
CA SER A 34 3.69 -8.63 -13.90
C SER A 34 2.34 -7.91 -14.04
N GLN A 35 2.08 -7.38 -15.23
CA GLN A 35 0.86 -6.61 -15.54
C GLN A 35 -0.32 -7.55 -15.77
N ASN A 36 -1.45 -7.27 -15.12
CA ASN A 36 -2.74 -7.93 -15.34
C ASN A 36 -3.76 -6.85 -15.69
N PHE A 37 -4.20 -6.80 -16.95
CA PHE A 37 -5.10 -5.76 -17.43
C PHE A 37 -6.56 -6.13 -17.16
N LEU A 38 -7.33 -5.16 -16.68
CA LEU A 38 -8.76 -5.31 -16.49
C LEU A 38 -9.49 -4.64 -17.66
N LEU A 39 -10.08 -5.46 -18.53
CA LEU A 39 -10.72 -5.00 -19.77
C LEU A 39 -12.24 -4.87 -19.66
N ASP A 40 -12.86 -5.48 -18.64
CA ASP A 40 -14.31 -5.39 -18.40
C ASP A 40 -14.66 -4.04 -17.76
N LEU A 41 -15.30 -3.18 -18.55
CA LEU A 41 -15.70 -1.83 -18.12
C LEU A 41 -16.64 -1.84 -16.91
N ARG A 42 -17.46 -2.87 -16.74
CA ARG A 42 -18.37 -2.95 -15.57
C ARG A 42 -17.58 -3.13 -14.27
N LEU A 43 -16.44 -3.83 -14.33
CA LEU A 43 -15.55 -4.01 -13.20
C LEU A 43 -14.73 -2.75 -12.94
N THR A 44 -14.25 -2.05 -13.97
CA THR A 44 -13.54 -0.78 -13.79
C THR A 44 -14.46 0.30 -13.24
N ASP A 45 -15.71 0.38 -13.70
CA ASP A 45 -16.75 1.24 -13.14
C ASP A 45 -17.04 0.90 -11.67
N LYS A 46 -17.05 -0.38 -11.32
CA LYS A 46 -17.24 -0.82 -9.93
C LYS A 46 -16.05 -0.41 -9.04
N ILE A 47 -14.82 -0.44 -9.56
CA ILE A 47 -13.63 0.08 -8.86
C ILE A 47 -13.77 1.59 -8.62
N ALA A 48 -14.10 2.36 -9.67
CA ALA A 48 -14.26 3.81 -9.57
C ALA A 48 -15.34 4.19 -8.54
N ARG A 49 -16.51 3.53 -8.58
CA ARG A 49 -17.56 3.72 -7.56
C ARG A 49 -17.13 3.36 -6.13
N SER A 50 -16.24 2.38 -5.99
CA SER A 50 -15.72 1.99 -4.66
C SER A 50 -14.76 3.02 -4.07
N ALA A 51 -14.29 3.99 -4.86
CA ALA A 51 -13.48 5.10 -4.37
C ALA A 51 -14.30 6.23 -3.74
N GLY A 52 -15.63 6.23 -3.89
CA GLY A 52 -16.52 7.26 -3.39
C GLY A 52 -17.07 8.15 -4.50
N ASN A 53 -17.51 9.36 -4.14
CA ASN A 53 -17.95 10.35 -5.11
C ASN A 53 -16.74 11.00 -5.78
N LEU A 54 -16.56 10.78 -7.08
CA LEU A 54 -15.47 11.36 -7.86
C LEU A 54 -15.87 12.61 -8.65
N LYS A 55 -17.15 13.02 -8.57
CA LYS A 55 -17.62 14.21 -9.26
C LYS A 55 -16.88 15.44 -8.72
N ASP A 56 -16.28 16.22 -9.63
CA ASP A 56 -15.47 17.40 -9.34
C ASP A 56 -14.24 17.13 -8.44
N ALA A 57 -13.88 15.86 -8.22
CA ALA A 57 -12.71 15.47 -7.45
C ALA A 57 -11.43 15.47 -8.32
N HIS A 58 -10.27 15.52 -7.67
CA HIS A 58 -8.96 15.36 -8.30
C HIS A 58 -8.49 13.92 -8.09
N VAL A 59 -8.18 13.22 -9.17
CA VAL A 59 -7.85 11.79 -9.07
C VAL A 59 -6.45 11.54 -9.59
N CYS A 60 -5.65 10.81 -8.82
CA CYS A 60 -4.41 10.22 -9.32
C CYS A 60 -4.65 8.73 -9.59
N GLU A 61 -4.61 8.34 -10.85
CA GLU A 61 -4.56 6.93 -11.23
C GLU A 61 -3.12 6.47 -11.37
N VAL A 62 -2.79 5.40 -10.65
CA VAL A 62 -1.46 4.81 -10.66
C VAL A 62 -1.45 3.56 -11.53
N GLY A 63 -0.54 3.54 -12.52
CA GLY A 63 -0.39 2.43 -13.46
C GLY A 63 -1.67 2.19 -14.25
N PRO A 64 -2.18 3.19 -14.99
CA PRO A 64 -3.42 3.07 -15.77
C PRO A 64 -3.36 1.97 -16.85
N GLY A 65 -2.16 1.60 -17.32
CA GLY A 65 -1.97 0.66 -18.40
C GLY A 65 -2.80 1.04 -19.63
N PRO A 66 -3.68 0.17 -20.13
CA PRO A 66 -4.47 0.45 -21.32
C PRO A 66 -5.67 1.41 -21.06
N GLY A 67 -5.79 1.95 -19.85
CA GLY A 67 -6.75 3.00 -19.49
C GLY A 67 -8.17 2.51 -19.22
N GLY A 68 -8.32 1.29 -18.68
CA GLY A 68 -9.63 0.73 -18.34
C GLY A 68 -10.30 1.46 -17.17
N ILE A 69 -9.55 1.69 -16.09
CA ILE A 69 -10.01 2.46 -14.93
C ILE A 69 -10.03 3.95 -15.26
N THR A 70 -9.06 4.46 -16.04
CA THR A 70 -9.07 5.83 -16.58
C THR A 70 -10.40 6.25 -17.17
N ARG A 71 -10.98 5.44 -18.06
CA ARG A 71 -12.28 5.72 -18.69
C ARG A 71 -13.41 5.79 -17.67
N ALA A 72 -13.42 4.87 -16.69
CA ALA A 72 -14.42 4.84 -15.62
C ALA A 72 -14.32 6.09 -14.72
N ILE A 73 -13.10 6.54 -14.42
CA ILE A 73 -12.87 7.76 -13.63
C ILE A 73 -13.35 9.01 -14.40
N LEU A 74 -13.02 9.12 -15.69
CA LEU A 74 -13.47 10.24 -16.52
C LEU A 74 -15.00 10.32 -16.60
N ASN A 75 -15.66 9.18 -16.79
CA ASN A 75 -17.12 9.09 -16.81
C ASN A 75 -17.77 9.48 -15.48
N ALA A 76 -17.04 9.45 -14.36
CA ALA A 76 -17.53 9.87 -13.06
C ALA A 76 -17.53 11.40 -12.87
N GLY A 77 -17.03 12.17 -13.85
CA GLY A 77 -17.12 13.64 -13.84
C GLY A 77 -16.07 14.33 -12.98
N VAL A 78 -14.83 13.82 -12.95
CA VAL A 78 -13.70 14.40 -12.20
C VAL A 78 -13.36 15.82 -12.63
N ALA A 79 -12.79 16.61 -11.71
CA ALA A 79 -12.19 17.91 -12.00
C ALA A 79 -10.89 17.75 -12.82
N GLU A 80 -9.98 16.90 -12.33
CA GLU A 80 -8.69 16.58 -12.96
C GLU A 80 -8.34 15.09 -12.73
N LEU A 81 -7.73 14.45 -13.71
CA LEU A 81 -7.19 13.10 -13.66
C LEU A 81 -5.71 13.10 -14.02
N LEU A 82 -4.85 12.85 -13.03
CA LEU A 82 -3.43 12.61 -13.20
C LEU A 82 -3.17 11.11 -13.40
N LEU A 83 -2.51 10.77 -14.49
CA LEU A 83 -2.10 9.41 -14.83
C LEU A 83 -0.59 9.26 -14.67
N VAL A 84 -0.14 8.37 -13.77
CA VAL A 84 1.28 8.05 -13.61
C VAL A 84 1.53 6.64 -14.13
N GLU A 85 2.15 6.55 -15.30
CA GLU A 85 2.43 5.29 -16.00
C GLU A 85 3.94 5.09 -16.16
N LYS A 86 4.43 3.91 -15.78
CA LYS A 86 5.86 3.57 -15.85
C LYS A 86 6.25 2.99 -17.20
N ASP A 87 5.31 2.33 -17.87
CA ASP A 87 5.57 1.63 -19.12
C ASP A 87 5.28 2.56 -20.32
N PRO A 88 6.33 3.01 -21.04
CA PRO A 88 6.20 4.02 -22.10
C PRO A 88 5.29 3.57 -23.25
N ARG A 89 5.04 2.27 -23.38
CA ARG A 89 4.21 1.71 -24.47
C ARG A 89 2.73 2.09 -24.35
N PHE A 90 2.25 2.39 -23.14
CA PHE A 90 0.87 2.84 -22.93
C PHE A 90 0.70 4.35 -23.13
N ILE A 91 1.78 5.13 -23.04
CA ILE A 91 1.72 6.60 -23.06
C ILE A 91 1.00 7.14 -24.30
N PRO A 92 1.23 6.67 -25.55
CA PRO A 92 0.50 7.18 -26.71
C PRO A 92 -1.01 6.96 -26.60
N GLY A 93 -1.44 5.79 -26.13
CA GLY A 93 -2.87 5.50 -25.94
C GLY A 93 -3.51 6.35 -24.83
N LEU A 94 -2.76 6.66 -23.77
CA LEU A 94 -3.21 7.57 -22.71
C LEU A 94 -3.25 9.03 -23.20
N GLN A 95 -2.35 9.44 -24.09
CA GLN A 95 -2.41 10.76 -24.72
C GLN A 95 -3.64 10.91 -25.61
N MET A 96 -4.02 9.88 -26.37
CA MET A 96 -5.28 9.89 -27.12
C MET A 96 -6.50 10.05 -26.20
N LEU A 97 -6.49 9.43 -25.01
CA LEU A 97 -7.54 9.66 -24.00
C LEU A 97 -7.52 11.09 -23.47
N SER A 98 -6.34 11.67 -23.31
CA SER A 98 -6.18 13.07 -22.89
C SER A 98 -6.70 14.05 -23.93
N GLU A 99 -6.45 13.81 -25.21
CA GLU A 99 -6.96 14.61 -26.33
C GLU A 99 -8.49 14.53 -26.44
N ALA A 100 -9.07 13.37 -26.12
CA ALA A 100 -10.53 13.20 -26.11
C ALA A 100 -11.22 13.77 -24.87
N ALA A 101 -10.46 14.10 -23.82
CA ALA A 101 -10.95 14.79 -22.63
C ALA A 101 -10.12 16.06 -22.34
N PRO A 102 -10.17 17.09 -23.22
CA PRO A 102 -9.32 18.27 -23.11
C PRO A 102 -9.43 18.96 -21.75
N GLY A 103 -8.27 19.28 -21.16
CA GLY A 103 -8.19 19.98 -19.87
C GLY A 103 -8.50 19.12 -18.64
N LYS A 104 -8.89 17.85 -18.81
CA LYS A 104 -9.20 16.95 -17.70
C LYS A 104 -8.08 15.99 -17.35
N VAL A 105 -7.27 15.57 -18.32
CA VAL A 105 -6.26 14.51 -18.12
C VAL A 105 -4.85 15.09 -18.19
N ARG A 106 -3.98 14.65 -17.29
CA ARG A 106 -2.54 14.88 -17.31
C ARG A 106 -1.82 13.54 -17.30
N VAL A 107 -0.99 13.28 -18.32
CA VAL A 107 -0.22 12.03 -18.44
C VAL A 107 1.22 12.28 -18.04
N VAL A 108 1.72 11.49 -17.08
CA VAL A 108 3.10 11.48 -16.63
C VAL A 108 3.71 10.11 -16.88
N HIS A 109 4.80 10.08 -17.64
CA HIS A 109 5.66 8.90 -17.74
C HIS A 109 6.61 8.87 -16.53
N GLY A 110 6.39 7.95 -15.59
CA GLY A 110 7.19 7.87 -14.36
C GLY A 110 6.84 6.68 -13.46
N ASP A 111 7.74 6.41 -12.51
CA ASP A 111 7.52 5.37 -11.49
C ASP A 111 6.82 5.97 -10.26
N ILE A 112 5.65 5.43 -9.89
CA ILE A 112 4.92 5.89 -8.71
C ILE A 112 5.72 5.74 -7.40
N LEU A 113 6.63 4.77 -7.33
CA LEU A 113 7.47 4.57 -6.14
C LEU A 113 8.41 5.74 -5.90
N THR A 114 8.70 6.57 -6.90
CA THR A 114 9.59 7.74 -6.79
C THR A 114 8.89 9.07 -7.10
N TYR A 115 7.76 9.04 -7.81
CA TYR A 115 6.99 10.23 -8.16
C TYR A 115 6.48 10.99 -6.92
N LYS A 116 6.64 12.31 -6.94
CA LYS A 116 6.32 13.19 -5.81
C LYS A 116 4.87 13.67 -5.87
N LEU A 117 3.94 12.79 -5.48
CA LEU A 117 2.50 13.10 -5.48
C LEU A 117 2.09 14.30 -4.63
N GLY A 118 2.88 14.67 -3.62
CA GLY A 118 2.58 15.84 -2.79
C GLY A 118 2.55 17.17 -3.55
N GLN A 119 3.02 17.23 -4.80
CA GLN A 119 2.99 18.44 -5.61
C GLN A 119 2.13 18.25 -6.88
N ALA A 120 1.31 17.20 -6.92
CA ALA A 120 0.55 16.82 -8.10
C ALA A 120 -0.62 17.76 -8.40
N PHE A 121 -1.26 18.28 -7.35
CA PHE A 121 -2.49 19.08 -7.39
C PHE A 121 -2.33 20.44 -6.70
N PRO A 122 -3.21 21.43 -6.99
CA PRO A 122 -3.15 22.77 -6.40
C PRO A 122 -3.19 22.79 -4.87
N ASN A 123 -2.47 23.74 -4.25
CA ASN A 123 -2.40 23.87 -2.79
C ASN A 123 -3.75 24.23 -2.12
N HIS A 124 -4.71 24.81 -2.85
CA HIS A 124 -6.02 25.14 -2.27
C HIS A 124 -6.87 23.91 -1.91
N LEU A 125 -6.46 22.71 -2.37
CA LEU A 125 -7.08 21.44 -2.01
C LEU A 125 -6.55 20.85 -0.70
N ILE A 126 -5.53 21.47 -0.10
CA ILE A 126 -5.00 21.04 1.19
C ILE A 126 -6.06 21.32 2.26
N LYS A 127 -6.51 20.26 2.95
CA LYS A 127 -7.37 20.34 4.13
C LYS A 127 -6.57 20.04 5.39
N ASN A 128 -7.03 20.53 6.55
CA ASN A 128 -6.42 20.13 7.82
C ASN A 128 -6.65 18.63 8.05
N TRP A 129 -5.80 18.01 8.86
CA TRP A 129 -5.88 16.57 9.10
C TRP A 129 -7.20 16.15 9.78
N GLU A 130 -7.71 17.00 10.67
CA GLU A 130 -8.92 16.75 11.46
C GLU A 130 -10.22 17.00 10.66
N ASP A 131 -10.14 17.74 9.55
CA ASP A 131 -11.29 18.01 8.67
C ASP A 131 -11.68 16.76 7.88
N ASP A 132 -12.80 16.84 7.15
CA ASP A 132 -13.16 15.84 6.15
C ASP A 132 -12.03 15.62 5.12
N PRO A 133 -11.92 14.41 4.54
CA PRO A 133 -10.91 14.13 3.52
C PRO A 133 -10.93 15.18 2.39
N PRO A 134 -9.76 15.50 1.81
CA PRO A 134 -9.73 16.33 0.60
C PRO A 134 -10.45 15.63 -0.53
N ASP A 135 -10.94 16.39 -1.50
CA ASP A 135 -11.56 15.88 -2.73
C ASP A 135 -10.47 15.36 -3.69
N ILE A 136 -9.59 14.52 -3.15
CA ILE A 136 -8.44 13.88 -3.80
C ILE A 136 -8.51 12.38 -3.55
N HIS A 137 -8.51 11.60 -4.63
CA HIS A 137 -8.52 10.14 -4.58
C HIS A 137 -7.32 9.56 -5.31
N ILE A 138 -6.71 8.51 -4.74
CA ILE A 138 -5.68 7.73 -5.41
C ILE A 138 -6.25 6.36 -5.74
N ILE A 139 -6.26 6.01 -7.03
CA ILE A 139 -6.87 4.78 -7.52
C ILE A 139 -5.81 4.00 -8.30
N GLY A 140 -5.75 2.68 -8.17
CA GLY A 140 -4.77 1.91 -8.93
C GLY A 140 -5.02 0.41 -8.98
N ASN A 141 -4.89 -0.15 -10.18
CA ASN A 141 -4.81 -1.59 -10.41
C ASN A 141 -3.35 -1.99 -10.66
N LEU A 142 -2.58 -2.14 -9.58
CA LEU A 142 -1.12 -2.27 -9.67
C LEU A 142 -0.67 -3.71 -9.77
N PRO A 143 0.48 -3.96 -10.44
CA PRO A 143 1.20 -5.22 -10.31
C PRO A 143 1.43 -5.57 -8.84
N PHE A 144 1.28 -6.85 -8.49
CA PHE A 144 1.34 -7.29 -7.10
C PHE A 144 2.69 -6.99 -6.43
N SER A 145 3.78 -7.09 -7.19
CA SER A 145 5.14 -6.73 -6.76
C SER A 145 5.31 -5.25 -6.40
N VAL A 146 4.46 -4.37 -6.93
CA VAL A 146 4.49 -2.92 -6.67
C VAL A 146 3.49 -2.53 -5.58
N SER A 147 2.29 -3.13 -5.58
CA SER A 147 1.20 -2.78 -4.66
C SER A 147 1.58 -2.85 -3.18
N THR A 148 2.30 -3.91 -2.76
CA THR A 148 2.64 -4.13 -1.35
C THR A 148 3.73 -3.17 -0.85
N PRO A 149 4.87 -2.99 -1.56
CA PRO A 149 5.83 -1.94 -1.20
C PRO A 149 5.21 -0.53 -1.21
N LEU A 150 4.35 -0.23 -2.18
CA LEU A 150 3.73 1.09 -2.30
C LEU A 150 2.79 1.40 -1.13
N ILE A 151 1.92 0.47 -0.73
CA ILE A 151 1.05 0.70 0.44
C ILE A 151 1.86 0.84 1.72
N ILE A 152 2.95 0.08 1.91
CA ILE A 152 3.83 0.26 3.08
C ILE A 152 4.47 1.65 3.08
N LYS A 153 4.98 2.12 1.93
CA LYS A 153 5.50 3.48 1.78
C LYS A 153 4.43 4.53 2.11
N TRP A 154 3.22 4.36 1.60
CA TRP A 154 2.13 5.30 1.87
C TRP A 154 1.63 5.25 3.31
N LEU A 155 1.65 4.11 3.99
CA LEU A 155 1.39 4.05 5.43
C LEU A 155 2.46 4.82 6.21
N GLU A 156 3.72 4.74 5.82
CA GLU A 156 4.77 5.60 6.40
C GLU A 156 4.51 7.08 6.12
N ASN A 157 4.06 7.43 4.91
CA ASN A 157 3.69 8.80 4.58
C ASN A 157 2.45 9.29 5.34
N ILE A 158 1.46 8.44 5.60
CA ILE A 158 0.30 8.76 6.45
C ILE A 158 0.78 9.07 7.88
N SER A 159 1.67 8.24 8.44
CA SER A 159 2.22 8.46 9.77
C SER A 159 2.98 9.78 9.88
N LYS A 160 3.66 10.21 8.80
CA LYS A 160 4.39 11.48 8.73
C LYS A 160 3.55 12.66 8.23
N ARG A 161 2.33 12.41 7.77
CA ARG A 161 1.43 13.36 7.10
C ARG A 161 2.11 14.07 5.92
N ASP A 162 2.93 13.34 5.17
CA ASP A 162 3.70 13.85 4.03
C ASP A 162 3.32 13.14 2.71
N GLY A 163 4.07 13.40 1.63
CA GLY A 163 3.80 12.77 0.34
C GLY A 163 2.40 13.10 -0.18
N PRO A 164 1.57 12.13 -0.59
CA PRO A 164 0.19 12.38 -1.00
C PRO A 164 -0.74 12.84 0.13
N PHE A 165 -0.33 12.68 1.39
CA PHE A 165 -1.14 12.98 2.58
C PHE A 165 -0.88 14.38 3.12
N ARG A 166 -0.03 15.17 2.45
CA ARG A 166 0.08 16.61 2.72
C ARG A 166 -1.17 17.41 2.35
N TYR A 167 -2.06 16.83 1.53
CA TYR A 167 -3.36 17.41 1.21
C TYR A 167 -4.42 17.13 2.28
N GLY A 168 -4.08 16.36 3.32
CA GLY A 168 -5.01 15.85 4.32
C GLY A 168 -5.17 14.33 4.19
N ARG A 169 -6.31 13.81 4.67
CA ARG A 169 -6.59 12.37 4.73
C ARG A 169 -6.99 11.77 3.37
N THR A 170 -6.21 12.04 2.32
CA THR A 170 -6.37 11.56 0.95
C THR A 170 -6.70 10.07 0.91
N GLN A 171 -7.76 9.71 0.20
CA GLN A 171 -8.29 8.35 0.19
C GLN A 171 -7.62 7.49 -0.88
N LEU A 172 -7.49 6.18 -0.61
CA LEU A 172 -6.85 5.23 -1.51
C LEU A 172 -7.83 4.10 -1.89
N THR A 173 -7.90 3.75 -3.16
CA THR A 173 -8.64 2.56 -3.66
C THR A 173 -7.73 1.73 -4.54
N LEU A 174 -7.23 0.63 -4.00
CA LEU A 174 -6.15 -0.14 -4.60
C LEU A 174 -6.53 -1.61 -4.73
N THR A 175 -5.95 -2.27 -5.72
CA THR A 175 -6.08 -3.72 -5.89
C THR A 175 -4.90 -4.47 -5.30
N PHE A 176 -5.16 -5.61 -4.66
CA PHE A 176 -4.14 -6.52 -4.17
C PHE A 176 -4.49 -7.96 -4.54
N GLN A 177 -3.51 -8.87 -4.46
CA GLN A 177 -3.83 -10.31 -4.42
C GLN A 177 -4.83 -10.57 -3.30
N LYS A 178 -5.76 -11.52 -3.51
CA LYS A 178 -6.82 -11.84 -2.54
C LYS A 178 -6.29 -12.05 -1.12
N GLU A 179 -5.23 -12.84 -0.96
CA GLU A 179 -4.63 -13.09 0.36
C GLU A 179 -4.10 -11.80 1.01
N VAL A 180 -3.48 -10.91 0.23
CA VAL A 180 -2.97 -9.62 0.74
C VAL A 180 -4.12 -8.71 1.14
N GLY A 181 -5.19 -8.62 0.33
CA GLY A 181 -6.41 -7.87 0.68
C GLY A 181 -7.09 -8.39 1.94
N GLU A 182 -7.15 -9.71 2.11
CA GLU A 182 -7.66 -10.35 3.34
C GLU A 182 -6.77 -10.04 4.55
N ARG A 183 -5.44 -10.05 4.39
CA ARG A 183 -4.51 -9.66 5.45
C ARG A 183 -4.67 -8.21 5.86
N LEU A 184 -4.84 -7.28 4.92
CA LEU A 184 -5.03 -5.85 5.22
C LEU A 184 -6.30 -5.60 6.06
N THR A 185 -7.35 -6.39 5.83
CA THR A 185 -8.66 -6.22 6.47
C THR A 185 -8.92 -7.19 7.63
N ALA A 186 -7.97 -8.07 7.94
CA ALA A 186 -8.12 -9.09 8.96
C ALA A 186 -8.24 -8.53 10.39
N SER A 187 -9.31 -8.91 11.08
CA SER A 187 -9.56 -8.58 12.49
C SER A 187 -8.83 -9.52 13.45
N THR A 188 -8.81 -9.14 14.73
CA THR A 188 -8.23 -9.93 15.84
C THR A 188 -8.78 -11.35 15.87
N GLY A 189 -7.91 -12.33 16.12
CA GLY A 189 -8.23 -13.76 16.17
C GLY A 189 -8.29 -14.46 14.81
N THR A 190 -8.40 -13.73 13.69
CA THR A 190 -8.55 -14.35 12.38
C THR A 190 -7.25 -14.97 11.85
N ARG A 191 -7.38 -16.01 11.02
CA ARG A 191 -6.23 -16.72 10.40
C ARG A 191 -5.36 -15.79 9.55
N GLN A 192 -5.96 -14.80 8.88
CA GLN A 192 -5.27 -13.88 7.99
C GLN A 192 -4.65 -12.67 8.72
N ARG A 193 -4.90 -12.51 10.03
CA ARG A 193 -4.29 -11.42 10.80
C ARG A 193 -2.78 -11.52 10.75
N SER A 194 -2.10 -10.43 10.41
CA SER A 194 -0.67 -10.39 10.12
C SER A 194 -0.11 -9.00 10.42
N ARG A 195 1.20 -8.82 10.19
CA ARG A 195 1.86 -7.51 10.23
C ARG A 195 1.10 -6.45 9.41
N LEU A 196 0.66 -6.79 8.20
CA LEU A 196 -0.07 -5.84 7.33
C LEU A 196 -1.41 -5.40 7.94
N SER A 197 -2.07 -6.28 8.69
CA SER A 197 -3.32 -5.94 9.38
C SER A 197 -3.09 -4.82 10.39
N ILE A 198 -2.05 -4.95 11.22
CA ILE A 198 -1.74 -3.95 12.23
C ILE A 198 -1.30 -2.66 11.56
N MET A 199 -0.29 -2.73 10.67
CA MET A 199 0.32 -1.56 10.04
C MET A 199 -0.68 -0.72 9.24
N SER A 200 -1.70 -1.34 8.63
CA SER A 200 -2.73 -0.60 7.91
C SER A 200 -3.83 -0.07 8.83
N GLN A 201 -4.34 -0.89 9.74
CA GLN A 201 -5.52 -0.56 10.54
C GLN A 201 -5.25 0.39 11.73
N TYR A 202 -3.98 0.60 12.10
CA TYR A 202 -3.63 1.61 13.12
C TYR A 202 -3.61 3.02 12.55
N LEU A 203 -3.42 3.17 11.23
CA LEU A 203 -3.38 4.45 10.53
C LEU A 203 -4.63 4.72 9.70
N CYS A 204 -5.34 3.68 9.28
CA CYS A 204 -6.48 3.79 8.37
C CYS A 204 -7.69 3.00 8.87
N THR A 205 -8.87 3.46 8.48
CA THR A 205 -10.01 2.57 8.27
C THR A 205 -9.80 1.83 6.94
N VAL A 206 -9.81 0.49 6.97
CA VAL A 206 -9.50 -0.36 5.82
C VAL A 206 -10.69 -1.23 5.50
N HIS A 207 -11.25 -1.08 4.30
CA HIS A 207 -12.45 -1.80 3.86
C HIS A 207 -12.14 -2.69 2.66
N LYS A 208 -12.57 -3.94 2.73
CA LYS A 208 -12.60 -4.84 1.57
C LYS A 208 -13.86 -4.52 0.76
N CYS A 209 -13.70 -3.90 -0.40
CA CYS A 209 -14.84 -3.51 -1.23
C CYS A 209 -15.47 -4.74 -1.92
N PHE A 210 -14.67 -5.47 -2.70
CA PHE A 210 -15.08 -6.72 -3.35
C PHE A 210 -13.87 -7.49 -3.87
N THR A 211 -14.09 -8.73 -4.29
CA THR A 211 -13.09 -9.59 -4.94
C THR A 211 -13.45 -9.79 -6.41
N ILE A 212 -12.47 -9.62 -7.29
CA ILE A 212 -12.54 -9.83 -8.73
C ILE A 212 -11.93 -11.20 -9.04
N PRO A 213 -12.66 -12.10 -9.72
CA PRO A 213 -12.12 -13.37 -10.16
C PRO A 213 -10.90 -13.18 -11.08
N GLY A 214 -9.82 -13.93 -10.89
CA GLY A 214 -8.61 -13.81 -11.71
C GLY A 214 -8.88 -13.94 -13.22
N LYS A 215 -9.89 -14.73 -13.61
CA LYS A 215 -10.32 -14.88 -15.01
C LYS A 215 -10.80 -13.59 -15.70
N ALA A 216 -11.07 -12.52 -14.94
CA ALA A 216 -11.48 -11.23 -15.49
C ALA A 216 -10.29 -10.39 -16.01
N PHE A 217 -9.06 -10.80 -15.73
CA PHE A 217 -7.85 -10.10 -16.14
C PHE A 217 -7.19 -10.78 -17.34
N VAL A 218 -6.43 -9.97 -18.09
CA VAL A 218 -5.63 -10.42 -19.23
C VAL A 218 -4.19 -9.92 -19.07
N PRO A 219 -3.18 -10.80 -18.98
CA PRO A 219 -3.30 -12.24 -18.75
C PRO A 219 -3.99 -12.55 -17.41
N LYS A 220 -4.52 -13.77 -17.29
CA LYS A 220 -5.14 -14.25 -16.05
C LYS A 220 -4.04 -14.44 -14.97
N PRO A 221 -4.11 -13.77 -13.81
CA PRO A 221 -3.26 -14.07 -12.68
C PRO A 221 -3.62 -15.42 -12.04
N ASP A 222 -2.67 -15.99 -11.30
CA ASP A 222 -2.84 -17.27 -10.58
C ASP A 222 -3.83 -17.17 -9.41
N VAL A 223 -4.10 -15.94 -8.95
CA VAL A 223 -4.95 -15.67 -7.79
C VAL A 223 -5.99 -14.61 -8.13
N ASP A 224 -7.09 -14.63 -7.40
CA ASP A 224 -8.09 -13.57 -7.44
C ASP A 224 -7.51 -12.24 -6.91
N VAL A 225 -8.16 -11.15 -7.26
CA VAL A 225 -7.76 -9.79 -6.90
C VAL A 225 -8.81 -9.18 -5.97
N THR A 226 -8.39 -8.51 -4.91
CA THR A 226 -9.31 -7.83 -3.98
C THR A 226 -9.09 -6.33 -4.06
N VAL A 227 -10.20 -5.61 -4.21
CA VAL A 227 -10.26 -4.14 -4.16
C VAL A 227 -10.38 -3.74 -2.69
N VAL A 228 -9.46 -2.89 -2.23
CA VAL A 228 -9.40 -2.41 -0.85
C VAL A 228 -9.40 -0.88 -0.85
N HIS A 229 -10.27 -0.31 -0.03
CA HIS A 229 -10.36 1.12 0.19
C HIS A 229 -9.76 1.49 1.55
N PHE A 230 -8.98 2.57 1.58
CA PHE A 230 -8.32 3.10 2.77
C PHE A 230 -8.72 4.55 2.96
N THR A 231 -9.16 4.88 4.18
CA THR A 231 -9.31 6.25 4.62
C THR A 231 -8.40 6.45 5.84
N PRO A 232 -7.38 7.33 5.77
CA PRO A 232 -6.57 7.67 6.93
C PRO A 232 -7.44 8.13 8.11
N LEU A 233 -7.06 7.70 9.31
CA LEU A 233 -7.72 8.07 10.56
C LEU A 233 -7.34 9.49 10.95
N VAL A 234 -8.28 10.17 11.61
CA VAL A 234 -8.03 11.44 12.28
C VAL A 234 -6.97 11.24 13.37
N GLN A 235 -7.28 10.38 14.35
CA GLN A 235 -6.31 9.94 15.35
C GLN A 235 -5.85 8.50 15.03
N PRO A 236 -4.54 8.26 14.88
CA PRO A 236 -4.04 6.91 14.71
C PRO A 236 -4.21 6.12 16.01
N LYS A 237 -4.43 4.80 15.91
CA LYS A 237 -4.62 3.94 17.09
C LYS A 237 -3.34 3.71 17.89
N ILE A 238 -2.19 4.07 17.33
CA ILE A 238 -0.86 4.00 17.95
C ILE A 238 -0.11 5.27 17.56
N GLU A 239 0.26 6.08 18.55
CA GLU A 239 0.93 7.38 18.38
C GLU A 239 2.44 7.25 18.61
N GLN A 240 3.09 6.38 17.84
CA GLN A 240 4.54 6.16 17.89
C GLN A 240 5.16 6.27 16.49
N PRO A 241 6.47 6.56 16.38
CA PRO A 241 7.14 6.61 15.09
C PRO A 241 6.92 5.34 14.28
N PHE A 242 6.63 5.48 12.97
CA PHE A 242 6.30 4.36 12.08
C PHE A 242 7.29 3.18 12.19
N LYS A 243 8.60 3.47 12.24
CA LYS A 243 9.65 2.44 12.32
C LYS A 243 9.67 1.70 13.65
N LEU A 244 9.27 2.34 14.75
CA LEU A 244 9.11 1.69 16.04
C LEU A 244 7.94 0.70 16.00
N VAL A 245 6.78 1.16 15.53
CA VAL A 245 5.60 0.29 15.36
C VAL A 245 5.92 -0.88 14.43
N GLU A 246 6.56 -0.61 13.29
CA GLU A 246 6.97 -1.64 12.33
C GLU A 246 7.90 -2.68 12.98
N LYS A 247 8.90 -2.24 13.76
CA LYS A 247 9.84 -3.11 14.47
C LYS A 247 9.14 -4.02 15.48
N VAL A 248 8.29 -3.45 16.35
CA VAL A 248 7.55 -4.21 17.36
C VAL A 248 6.60 -5.22 16.69
N VAL A 249 5.78 -4.77 15.73
CA VAL A 249 4.83 -5.64 15.03
C VAL A 249 5.56 -6.75 14.27
N GLN A 250 6.65 -6.43 13.58
CA GLN A 250 7.44 -7.42 12.85
C GLN A 250 7.99 -8.50 13.80
N SER A 251 8.54 -8.09 14.94
CA SER A 251 9.09 -9.02 15.94
C SER A 251 8.02 -9.95 16.50
N VAL A 252 6.86 -9.40 16.87
CA VAL A 252 5.72 -10.18 17.38
C VAL A 252 5.22 -11.21 16.36
N PHE A 253 5.10 -10.84 15.08
CA PHE A 253 4.61 -11.76 14.04
C PHE A 253 5.66 -12.71 13.46
N GLN A 254 6.94 -12.62 13.86
CA GLN A 254 8.03 -13.49 13.39
C GLN A 254 7.73 -14.97 13.65
N PHE A 255 7.08 -15.30 14.78
CA PHE A 255 6.75 -16.66 15.17
C PHE A 255 5.23 -16.87 15.33
N ARG A 256 4.48 -16.80 14.22
CA ARG A 256 2.98 -16.90 14.22
C ARG A 256 2.39 -18.07 15.00
N ARG A 257 3.08 -19.22 15.03
CA ARG A 257 2.59 -20.45 15.68
C ARG A 257 3.04 -20.60 17.13
N LYS A 258 3.80 -19.64 17.66
CA LYS A 258 4.25 -19.59 19.06
C LYS A 258 3.54 -18.47 19.80
N TYR A 259 3.66 -18.46 21.12
CA TYR A 259 3.18 -17.36 21.96
C TYR A 259 3.96 -16.07 21.69
N CYS A 260 3.32 -14.91 21.91
CA CYS A 260 3.85 -13.61 21.53
C CYS A 260 5.15 -13.25 22.27
N HIS A 261 5.35 -13.76 23.48
CA HIS A 261 6.59 -13.53 24.23
C HIS A 261 7.84 -13.97 23.46
N HIS A 262 7.76 -15.03 22.63
CA HIS A 262 8.88 -15.44 21.79
C HIS A 262 9.24 -14.40 20.74
N GLY A 263 8.25 -13.71 20.18
CA GLY A 263 8.45 -12.62 19.25
C GLY A 263 8.98 -11.37 19.95
N ILE A 264 8.45 -11.04 21.12
CA ILE A 264 8.88 -9.87 21.92
C ILE A 264 10.35 -10.01 22.36
N ARG A 265 10.77 -11.20 22.77
CA ARG A 265 12.15 -11.49 23.18
C ARG A 265 13.21 -11.14 22.13
N ILE A 266 12.88 -11.11 20.83
CA ILE A 266 13.86 -10.77 19.79
C ILE A 266 14.08 -9.26 19.65
N LEU A 267 13.35 -8.43 20.40
CA LEU A 267 13.62 -7.00 20.53
C LEU A 267 14.78 -6.68 21.47
N PHE A 268 15.26 -7.68 22.24
CA PHE A 268 16.22 -7.47 23.31
C PHE A 268 17.48 -8.35 23.15
N PRO A 269 18.68 -7.82 23.47
CA PRO A 269 19.93 -8.56 23.52
C PRO A 269 19.84 -9.79 24.40
N GLU A 270 20.56 -10.87 24.09
CA GLU A 270 20.42 -12.13 24.85
C GLU A 270 20.66 -11.97 26.35
N ALA A 271 21.62 -11.13 26.73
CA ALA A 271 21.98 -10.89 28.13
C ALA A 271 20.82 -10.38 28.99
N THR A 272 19.91 -9.56 28.41
CA THR A 272 18.79 -8.92 29.13
C THR A 272 17.43 -9.38 28.61
N ARG A 273 17.40 -10.38 27.72
CA ARG A 273 16.23 -10.78 26.92
C ARG A 273 15.04 -11.22 27.74
N LEU A 274 15.27 -12.01 28.79
CA LEU A 274 14.20 -12.57 29.61
C LEU A 274 13.55 -11.45 30.44
N GLU A 275 14.36 -10.78 31.24
CA GLU A 275 13.96 -9.67 32.10
C GLU A 275 13.24 -8.56 31.32
N LYS A 276 13.86 -8.00 30.26
CA LYS A 276 13.25 -6.91 29.49
C LYS A 276 11.96 -7.33 28.77
N ALA A 277 11.87 -8.58 28.30
CA ALA A 277 10.64 -9.06 27.66
C ALA A 277 9.49 -9.25 28.65
N GLU A 278 9.77 -9.81 29.83
CA GLU A 278 8.80 -9.97 30.92
C GLU A 278 8.34 -8.60 31.43
N GLN A 279 9.28 -7.69 31.67
CA GLN A 279 8.99 -6.30 32.04
C GLN A 279 8.11 -5.61 30.98
N MET A 280 8.44 -5.74 29.70
CA MET A 280 7.67 -5.14 28.61
C MET A 280 6.23 -5.67 28.55
N LEU A 281 6.05 -6.98 28.70
CA LEU A 281 4.74 -7.64 28.70
C LEU A 281 3.89 -7.24 29.90
N MET A 282 4.49 -7.20 31.10
CA MET A 282 3.84 -6.77 32.33
C MET A 282 3.39 -5.31 32.24
N LEU A 283 4.29 -4.39 31.88
CA LEU A 283 3.97 -2.97 31.77
C LEU A 283 2.96 -2.67 30.66
N ALA A 284 2.90 -3.50 29.61
CA ALA A 284 1.94 -3.37 28.52
C ALA A 284 0.57 -4.00 28.83
N ASP A 285 0.44 -4.70 29.97
CA ASP A 285 -0.73 -5.50 30.35
C ASP A 285 -1.13 -6.50 29.23
N VAL A 286 -0.16 -7.30 28.81
CA VAL A 286 -0.36 -8.31 27.74
C VAL A 286 -0.03 -9.69 28.27
N ASP A 287 -1.00 -10.61 28.18
CA ASP A 287 -0.79 -12.02 28.49
C ASP A 287 0.31 -12.63 27.58
N PRO A 288 1.42 -13.14 28.15
CA PRO A 288 2.57 -13.67 27.42
C PRO A 288 2.25 -14.92 26.58
N THR A 289 1.11 -15.57 26.83
CA THR A 289 0.64 -16.79 26.18
C THR A 289 -0.28 -16.53 24.99
N LEU A 290 -0.67 -15.27 24.74
CA LEU A 290 -1.44 -14.93 23.55
C LEU A 290 -0.61 -15.21 22.29
N ARG A 291 -1.26 -15.76 21.25
CA ARG A 291 -0.65 -15.85 19.92
C ARG A 291 -0.68 -14.49 19.24
N PRO A 292 0.26 -14.19 18.32
CA PRO A 292 0.29 -12.91 17.60
C PRO A 292 -1.03 -12.52 16.94
N THR A 293 -1.82 -13.49 16.44
CA THR A 293 -3.13 -13.23 15.85
C THR A 293 -4.20 -12.83 16.87
N GLN A 294 -4.03 -13.16 18.15
CA GLN A 294 -4.97 -12.81 19.23
C GLN A 294 -4.70 -11.42 19.81
N LEU A 295 -3.55 -10.80 19.51
CA LEU A 295 -3.24 -9.46 19.98
C LEU A 295 -4.11 -8.42 19.28
N SER A 296 -4.84 -7.65 20.09
CA SER A 296 -5.69 -6.54 19.66
C SER A 296 -4.85 -5.32 19.27
N MET A 297 -5.48 -4.29 18.68
CA MET A 297 -4.78 -3.04 18.42
C MET A 297 -4.34 -2.35 19.72
N PHE A 298 -5.14 -2.48 20.79
CA PHE A 298 -4.81 -1.95 22.11
C PHE A 298 -3.54 -2.61 22.68
N HIS A 299 -3.39 -3.93 22.55
CA HIS A 299 -2.15 -4.61 22.95
C HIS A 299 -0.94 -4.08 22.18
N PHE A 300 -1.06 -3.87 20.86
CA PHE A 300 0.04 -3.30 20.08
C PHE A 300 0.35 -1.85 20.47
N LYS A 301 -0.66 -1.03 20.78
CA LYS A 301 -0.47 0.33 21.32
C LYS A 301 0.39 0.27 22.59
N ASN A 302 -0.04 -0.50 23.59
CA ASN A 302 0.67 -0.60 24.88
C ASN A 302 2.09 -1.14 24.71
N LEU A 303 2.28 -2.18 23.88
CA LEU A 303 3.62 -2.71 23.58
C LEU A 303 4.50 -1.63 22.93
N CYS A 304 4.00 -0.85 21.99
CA CYS A 304 4.78 0.21 21.37
C CYS A 304 5.10 1.35 22.35
N ASP A 305 4.15 1.74 23.20
CA ASP A 305 4.35 2.80 24.20
C ASP A 305 5.38 2.40 25.26
N VAL A 306 5.33 1.15 25.73
CA VAL A 306 6.33 0.62 26.68
C VAL A 306 7.70 0.48 26.01
N TYR A 307 7.75 -0.11 24.81
CA TYR A 307 9.03 -0.26 24.10
C TYR A 307 9.67 1.09 23.79
N ARG A 308 8.87 2.12 23.50
CA ARG A 308 9.37 3.49 23.32
C ARG A 308 10.09 3.99 24.56
N LYS A 309 9.47 3.88 25.74
CA LYS A 309 10.09 4.29 27.01
C LYS A 309 11.40 3.54 27.26
N MET A 310 11.42 2.23 27.02
CA MET A 310 12.64 1.43 27.15
C MET A 310 13.73 1.86 26.17
N CYS A 311 13.38 2.27 24.94
CA CYS A 311 14.34 2.84 23.98
C CYS A 311 14.82 4.25 24.37
N ASP A 312 14.00 5.04 25.05
CA ASP A 312 14.41 6.36 25.54
C ASP A 312 15.42 6.21 26.70
N GLU A 313 15.28 5.18 27.54
CA GLU A 313 16.23 4.81 28.60
C GLU A 313 17.52 4.14 28.05
N ASP A 314 17.38 3.29 27.02
CA ASP A 314 18.46 2.56 26.38
C ASP A 314 18.37 2.69 24.85
N PRO A 315 18.98 3.74 24.27
CA PRO A 315 18.91 4.02 22.83
C PRO A 315 19.45 2.88 21.95
N SER A 316 20.31 2.02 22.49
CA SER A 316 20.88 0.88 21.75
C SER A 316 19.80 -0.15 21.37
N LEU A 317 18.69 -0.23 22.12
CA LEU A 317 17.60 -1.16 21.86
C LEU A 317 16.93 -0.93 20.51
N PHE A 318 16.79 0.32 20.07
CA PHE A 318 16.16 0.60 18.79
C PHE A 318 17.05 0.17 17.61
N ALA A 319 18.37 0.26 17.74
CA ALA A 319 19.32 -0.22 16.75
C ALA A 319 19.53 -1.74 16.81
N TYR A 320 19.28 -2.38 17.95
CA TYR A 320 19.53 -3.81 18.15
C TYR A 320 18.82 -4.70 17.11
N ASN A 321 19.58 -5.66 16.56
CA ASN A 321 19.13 -6.64 15.60
C ASN A 321 19.57 -8.06 16.01
N TYR A 322 18.61 -8.88 16.45
CA TYR A 322 18.88 -10.24 16.91
C TYR A 322 19.58 -11.14 15.88
N ARG A 323 19.43 -10.86 14.57
CA ARG A 323 20.05 -11.66 13.52
C ARG A 323 21.56 -11.42 13.44
N GLU A 324 22.02 -10.21 13.76
CA GLU A 324 23.43 -9.86 13.79
C GLU A 324 24.11 -10.55 14.97
N GLU A 325 23.51 -10.47 16.16
CA GLU A 325 23.96 -11.21 17.35
C GLU A 325 24.08 -12.72 17.10
N LEU A 326 23.09 -13.32 16.42
CA LEU A 326 23.13 -14.74 16.05
C LEU A 326 24.26 -15.06 15.05
N ARG A 327 24.54 -14.17 14.10
CA ARG A 327 25.62 -14.34 13.12
C ARG A 327 26.99 -14.28 13.80
N GLU A 328 27.18 -13.33 14.71
CA GLU A 328 28.43 -13.19 15.48
C GLU A 328 28.70 -14.42 16.35
N LYS A 329 27.67 -14.96 17.03
CA LYS A 329 27.81 -16.20 17.80
C LYS A 329 28.20 -17.39 16.94
N ARG A 330 27.61 -17.52 15.75
CA ARG A 330 27.99 -18.59 14.80
C ARG A 330 29.43 -18.44 14.33
N ARG A 331 29.89 -17.21 14.07
CA ARG A 331 31.30 -16.93 13.73
C ARG A 331 32.23 -17.29 14.88
N LYS A 332 31.93 -16.87 16.12
CA LYS A 332 32.73 -17.21 17.31
C LYS A 332 32.81 -18.72 17.53
N LYS A 333 31.70 -19.46 17.42
CA LYS A 333 31.69 -20.92 17.51
C LYS A 333 32.49 -21.61 16.39
N SER A 334 32.46 -21.07 15.17
CA SER A 334 33.24 -21.60 14.05
C SER A 334 34.73 -21.36 14.21
N ASN A 335 35.14 -20.20 14.74
CA ASN A 335 36.54 -19.90 15.00
C ASN A 335 37.10 -20.76 16.14
N PHE A 336 36.31 -20.95 17.21
CA PHE A 336 36.70 -21.81 18.34
C PHE A 336 36.91 -23.27 17.92
N LYS A 337 36.12 -23.76 16.96
CA LYS A 337 36.31 -25.10 16.38
C LYS A 337 37.56 -25.22 15.51
N ARG A 338 37.92 -24.16 14.77
CA ARG A 338 39.16 -24.17 13.95
C ARG A 338 40.41 -24.13 14.81
N THR A 339 40.43 -23.29 15.85
CA THR A 339 41.57 -23.23 16.78
C THR A 339 41.72 -24.53 17.58
N SER A 340 40.63 -25.20 17.95
CA SER A 340 40.72 -26.48 18.66
C SER A 340 41.18 -27.65 17.78
N ASP A 341 40.96 -27.58 16.46
CA ASP A 341 41.44 -28.60 15.51
C ASP A 341 42.92 -28.36 15.14
N ASP A 342 43.40 -27.11 15.15
CA ASP A 342 44.82 -26.77 14.94
C ASP A 342 45.70 -27.06 16.17
N ASP A 343 45.14 -27.07 17.39
CA ASP A 343 45.85 -27.44 18.64
C ASP A 343 45.95 -28.97 18.87
N LEU A 344 45.42 -29.78 17.94
CA LEU A 344 45.42 -31.26 18.00
C LEU A 344 46.34 -31.91 16.95
N ILE A 345 47.25 -31.15 16.32
CA ILE A 345 48.24 -31.64 15.33
C ILE A 345 49.66 -31.58 15.90
#